data_AF-A0A534KTZ4-F1
#
_entry.id   AF-A0A534KTZ4-F1
#
_cell.length_a   1.000
_cell.length_b   1.000
_cell.length_c   1.000
_cell.angle_alpha   90.00
_cell.angle_beta   90.00
_cell.angle_gamma   90.00
#
_symmetry.space_group_name_H-M   'P 1'
#
loop_
_entity.id
_entity.type
_entity.pdbx_description
1 polymer ?
#
loop_
_entity_poly.entity_id
_entity_poly.type
_entity_poly.pdbx_seq_one_letter_code
_entity_poly.pdbx_strand_id
1 'polypeptide(L)'
;MDGLDLVAIATLGQTVVLTVTLIVFILQLRSQTKAIKDAAYQGVLDDYNDIIRTQVNRPEIGELLDDLVRSGFTSAADLPPLSSREKLVRSYLLMIYGLFERVYILHEKRWIDDASWREWATWIEVMCRNPIFTHVHTISRGMFNASFQEYLTGLMASSSVVNAAARTMTPRS
;
A
#
# COMPACT_ATOMS: atom_id res chain seq x y z
N MET A 1 -0.15 -51.35 -45.54
CA MET A 1 -0.40 -50.27 -44.56
C MET A 1 0.98 -49.79 -44.20
N ASP A 2 1.41 -48.81 -44.97
CA ASP A 2 2.81 -48.61 -45.31
C ASP A 2 3.39 -47.57 -44.35
N GLY A 3 4.71 -47.58 -44.11
CA GLY A 3 5.34 -46.77 -43.05
C GLY A 3 4.99 -45.27 -43.04
N LEU A 4 4.48 -44.72 -44.14
CA LEU A 4 3.93 -43.37 -44.25
C LEU A 4 2.69 -43.13 -43.37
N ASP A 5 1.77 -44.11 -43.25
CA ASP A 5 0.58 -44.00 -42.38
C ASP A 5 0.98 -43.94 -40.90
N LEU A 6 2.01 -44.72 -40.53
CA LEU A 6 2.52 -44.76 -39.16
C LEU A 6 3.18 -43.44 -38.75
N VAL A 7 3.95 -42.82 -39.65
CA VAL A 7 4.57 -41.51 -39.43
C VAL A 7 3.52 -40.39 -39.34
N ALA A 8 2.47 -40.45 -40.18
CA ALA A 8 1.38 -39.49 -40.12
C ALA A 8 0.60 -39.56 -38.79
N ILE A 9 0.26 -40.77 -38.34
CA ILE A 9 -0.39 -40.99 -37.04
C ILE A 9 0.50 -40.54 -35.89
N ALA A 10 1.80 -40.84 -35.94
CA ALA A 10 2.76 -40.40 -34.91
C ALA A 10 2.88 -38.87 -34.84
N THR A 11 2.92 -38.20 -35.99
CA THR A 11 3.02 -36.73 -36.07
C THR A 11 1.74 -36.06 -35.58
N LEU A 12 0.56 -36.61 -35.91
CA LEU A 12 -0.73 -36.17 -35.39
C LEU A 12 -0.80 -36.35 -33.87
N GLY A 13 -0.39 -37.53 -33.37
CA GLY A 13 -0.32 -37.81 -31.94
C GLY A 13 0.61 -36.83 -31.21
N GLN A 14 1.80 -36.58 -31.74
CA GLN A 14 2.76 -35.63 -31.19
C GLN A 14 2.19 -34.20 -31.16
N THR A 15 1.54 -33.76 -32.23
CA THR A 15 0.93 -32.43 -32.31
C THR A 15 -0.17 -32.26 -31.26
N VAL A 16 -1.01 -33.29 -31.06
CA VAL A 16 -2.02 -33.29 -30.01
C VAL A 16 -1.38 -33.22 -28.62
N VAL A 17 -0.36 -34.04 -28.36
CA VAL A 17 0.36 -34.02 -27.08
C VAL A 17 0.96 -32.64 -26.82
N LEU A 18 1.67 -32.06 -27.79
CA LEU A 18 2.25 -30.72 -27.66
C LEU A 18 1.19 -29.65 -27.38
N THR A 19 0.05 -29.72 -28.07
CA THR A 19 -1.05 -28.77 -27.87
C THR A 19 -1.65 -28.90 -26.47
N VAL A 20 -1.90 -30.13 -26.00
CA VAL A 20 -2.40 -30.38 -24.64
C VAL A 20 -1.38 -29.91 -23.59
N THR A 21 -0.09 -30.19 -23.77
CA THR A 21 0.98 -29.71 -22.90
C THR A 21 0.98 -28.18 -22.82
N LEU A 22 0.82 -27.49 -23.95
CA LEU A 22 0.76 -26.03 -23.96
C LEU A 22 -0.46 -25.50 -23.19
N ILE A 23 -1.64 -26.13 -23.35
CA ILE A 23 -2.85 -25.75 -22.61
C ILE A 23 -2.63 -25.90 -21.09
N VAL A 24 -2.10 -27.05 -20.66
CA VAL A 24 -1.83 -27.31 -19.24
C VAL A 24 -0.83 -26.29 -18.71
N PHE A 25 0.22 -25.98 -19.46
CA PHE A 25 1.22 -24.98 -19.07
C PHE A 25 0.62 -23.58 -18.90
N ILE A 26 -0.26 -23.16 -19.82
CA ILE A 26 -0.98 -21.88 -19.73
C ILE A 26 -1.86 -21.84 -18.47
N LEU A 27 -2.59 -22.92 -18.18
CA LEU A 27 -3.41 -23.02 -16.97
C LEU A 27 -2.56 -22.96 -15.70
N GLN A 28 -1.40 -23.62 -15.71
CA GLN A 28 -0.47 -23.63 -14.58
C GLN A 28 0.13 -22.24 -14.35
N LEU A 29 0.54 -21.53 -15.41
CA LEU A 29 1.01 -20.15 -15.30
C LEU A 29 -0.06 -19.21 -14.75
N ARG A 30 -1.32 -19.36 -15.18
CA ARG A 30 -2.44 -18.58 -14.64
C ARG A 30 -2.66 -18.86 -13.15
N SER A 31 -2.62 -20.13 -12.75
CA SER A 31 -2.75 -20.54 -11.35
C SER A 31 -1.61 -19.99 -10.48
N GLN A 32 -0.36 -20.13 -10.92
CA GLN A 32 0.80 -19.57 -10.23
C GLN A 32 0.73 -18.04 -10.11
N THR A 33 0.32 -17.36 -11.19
CA THR A 33 0.13 -15.90 -11.16
C THR A 33 -0.89 -15.50 -10.11
N LYS A 34 -2.00 -16.23 -10.01
CA LYS A 34 -3.01 -16.00 -8.96
C LYS A 34 -2.42 -16.22 -7.56
N ALA A 35 -1.72 -17.33 -7.34
CA ALA A 35 -1.10 -17.64 -6.06
C ALA A 35 -0.08 -16.57 -5.62
N ILE A 36 0.72 -16.03 -6.55
CA ILE A 36 1.67 -14.95 -6.28
C ILE A 36 0.95 -13.66 -5.86
N LYS A 37 -0.15 -13.31 -6.54
CA LYS A 37 -0.96 -12.14 -6.19
C LYS A 37 -1.57 -12.29 -4.79
N ASP A 38 -2.17 -13.44 -4.52
CA ASP A 38 -2.80 -13.74 -3.24
C ASP A 38 -1.75 -13.71 -2.11
N ALA A 39 -0.58 -14.31 -2.32
CA ALA A 39 0.51 -14.29 -1.35
C ALA A 39 1.06 -12.87 -1.09
N ALA A 40 1.19 -12.05 -2.14
CA ALA A 40 1.64 -10.66 -1.99
C ALA A 40 0.65 -9.82 -1.18
N TYR A 41 -0.66 -10.02 -1.40
CA TYR A 41 -1.68 -9.34 -0.60
C TYR A 41 -1.76 -9.85 0.84
N GLN A 42 -1.62 -11.16 1.06
CA GLN A 42 -1.52 -11.73 2.41
C GLN A 42 -0.33 -11.15 3.17
N GLY A 43 0.84 -11.00 2.53
CA GLY A 43 2.01 -10.38 3.18
C GLY A 43 1.74 -8.93 3.65
N VAL A 44 0.95 -8.16 2.88
CA VAL A 44 0.51 -6.82 3.29
C VAL A 44 -0.42 -6.87 4.51
N LEU A 45 -1.35 -7.83 4.55
CA LEU A 45 -2.25 -8.01 5.69
C LEU A 45 -1.51 -8.48 6.96
N ASP A 46 -0.52 -9.34 6.80
CA ASP A 46 0.33 -9.80 7.91
C ASP A 46 1.13 -8.62 8.49
N ASP A 47 1.76 -7.82 7.63
CA ASP A 47 2.48 -6.62 8.06
C ASP A 47 1.55 -5.61 8.75
N TYR A 48 0.33 -5.44 8.25
CA TYR A 48 -0.69 -4.63 8.92
C TYR A 48 -0.99 -5.15 10.32
N ASN A 49 -1.24 -6.45 10.46
CA ASN A 49 -1.52 -7.07 11.75
C ASN A 49 -0.36 -6.88 12.73
N ASP A 50 0.89 -6.99 12.25
CA ASP A 50 2.08 -6.78 13.07
C ASP A 50 2.26 -5.31 13.48
N ILE A 51 1.96 -4.36 12.60
CA ILE A 51 1.94 -2.93 12.90
C ILE A 51 0.90 -2.62 13.99
N ILE A 52 -0.33 -3.12 13.85
CA ILE A 52 -1.40 -2.92 14.83
C ILE A 52 -1.05 -3.59 16.16
N ARG A 53 -0.53 -4.83 16.14
CA ARG A 53 -0.06 -5.51 17.34
C ARG A 53 1.04 -4.73 18.04
N THR A 54 1.95 -4.12 17.29
CA THR A 54 3.01 -3.26 17.85
C THR A 54 2.42 -2.04 18.56
N GLN A 55 1.40 -1.40 17.99
CA GLN A 55 0.69 -0.29 18.62
C GLN A 55 -0.01 -0.72 19.92
N VAL A 56 -0.71 -1.86 19.90
CA VAL A 56 -1.41 -2.39 21.08
C VAL A 56 -0.43 -2.75 22.20
N ASN A 57 0.71 -3.37 21.86
CA ASN A 57 1.73 -3.76 22.83
C ASN A 57 2.56 -2.59 23.36
N ARG A 58 2.50 -1.43 22.70
CA ARG A 58 3.20 -0.21 23.11
C ARG A 58 2.22 0.95 23.21
N PRO A 59 1.42 1.03 24.30
CA PRO A 59 0.44 2.10 24.50
C PRO A 59 1.07 3.49 24.48
N GLU A 60 2.37 3.58 24.78
CA GLU A 60 3.20 4.78 24.64
C GLU A 60 3.13 5.42 23.23
N ILE A 61 2.86 4.62 22.18
CA ILE A 61 2.67 5.11 20.80
C ILE A 61 1.36 5.88 20.69
N GLY A 62 0.28 5.34 21.27
CA GLY A 62 -1.05 5.94 21.23
C GLY A 62 -1.11 7.24 22.01
N GLU A 63 -0.61 7.23 23.25
CA GLU A 63 -0.54 8.44 24.10
C GLU A 63 0.26 9.56 23.42
N LEU A 64 1.34 9.21 22.72
CA LEU A 64 2.22 10.19 22.08
C LEU A 64 1.64 10.74 20.77
N LEU A 65 0.92 9.91 20.00
CA LEU A 65 0.12 10.40 18.87
C LEU A 65 -0.93 11.41 19.35
N ASP A 66 -1.62 11.13 20.45
CA ASP A 66 -2.60 12.04 21.04
C ASP A 66 -1.95 13.34 21.57
N ASP A 67 -0.78 13.25 22.21
CA ASP A 67 -0.03 14.41 22.69
C ASP A 67 0.51 15.27 21.55
N LEU A 68 1.01 14.67 20.47
CA LEU A 68 1.49 15.39 19.28
C LEU A 68 0.33 16.05 18.50
N VAL A 69 -0.84 15.42 18.48
CA VAL A 69 -2.06 16.03 17.93
C VAL A 69 -2.52 17.21 18.79
N ARG A 70 -2.45 17.08 20.12
CA ARG A 70 -2.89 18.13 21.07
C ARG A 70 -1.95 19.33 21.13
N SER A 71 -0.65 19.11 20.93
CA SER A 71 0.37 20.16 20.99
C SER A 71 0.36 21.10 19.78
N GLY A 72 -0.46 20.82 18.75
CA GLY A 72 -0.73 21.78 17.69
C GLY A 72 0.51 22.15 16.87
N PHE A 73 1.49 21.24 16.75
CA PHE A 73 2.67 21.47 15.95
C PHE A 73 2.28 21.71 14.49
N THR A 74 2.58 22.92 14.01
CA THR A 74 2.21 23.40 12.66
C THR A 74 3.34 23.26 11.65
N SER A 75 4.56 22.92 12.08
CA SER A 75 5.73 22.84 11.21
C SER A 75 6.81 21.86 11.70
N ALA A 76 7.46 21.22 10.73
CA ALA A 76 8.65 20.37 10.83
C ALA A 76 9.84 21.02 11.55
N ALA A 77 9.95 22.35 11.44
CA ALA A 77 11.09 23.12 11.88
C ALA A 77 11.03 23.52 13.37
N ASP A 78 9.86 23.41 13.99
CA ASP A 78 9.63 23.78 15.40
C ASP A 78 9.76 22.58 16.36
N LEU A 79 10.18 21.42 15.85
CA LEU A 79 10.39 20.22 16.66
C LEU A 79 11.75 20.31 17.39
N PRO A 80 11.78 20.39 18.73
CA PRO A 80 13.01 20.28 19.50
C PRO A 80 13.74 18.94 19.21
N PRO A 81 15.03 18.81 19.55
CA PRO A 81 15.80 17.59 19.28
C PRO A 81 15.08 16.35 19.79
N LEU A 82 14.73 15.45 18.86
CA LEU A 82 13.81 14.32 19.12
C LEU A 82 14.21 13.54 20.38
N SER A 83 13.36 13.59 21.39
CA SER A 83 13.39 12.68 22.52
C SER A 83 13.30 11.23 22.02
N SER A 84 13.82 10.25 22.78
CA SER A 84 13.71 8.82 22.42
C SER A 84 12.27 8.38 22.13
N ARG A 85 11.29 9.10 22.69
CA ARG A 85 9.86 8.88 22.54
C ARG A 85 9.33 9.34 21.17
N GLU A 86 9.72 10.51 20.68
CA GLU A 86 9.33 11.01 19.35
C GLU A 86 9.97 10.21 18.21
N LYS A 87 11.19 9.69 18.42
CA LYS A 87 11.84 8.75 17.48
C LYS A 87 11.01 7.49 17.29
N LEU A 88 10.32 7.02 18.33
CA LEU A 88 9.52 5.80 18.31
C LEU A 88 8.24 6.01 17.49
N VAL A 89 7.52 7.12 17.69
CA VAL A 89 6.34 7.46 16.86
C VAL A 89 6.73 7.72 15.41
N ARG A 90 7.84 8.41 15.16
CA ARG A 90 8.34 8.62 13.79
C ARG A 90 8.64 7.28 13.10
N SER A 91 9.30 6.36 13.80
CA SER A 91 9.61 5.03 13.26
C SER A 91 8.35 4.22 12.98
N TYR A 92 7.36 4.31 13.86
CA TYR A 92 6.06 3.67 13.69
C TYR A 92 5.29 4.22 12.48
N LEU A 93 5.23 5.55 12.33
CA LEU A 93 4.58 6.18 11.17
C LEU A 93 5.32 5.88 9.86
N LEU A 94 6.65 5.75 9.89
CA LEU A 94 7.43 5.34 8.73
C LEU A 94 7.10 3.89 8.31
N MET A 95 6.87 3.01 9.28
CA MET A 95 6.42 1.64 9.03
C MET A 95 5.03 1.60 8.39
N ILE A 96 4.08 2.40 8.88
CA ILE A 96 2.77 2.59 8.23
C ILE A 96 2.93 3.16 6.82
N TYR A 97 3.81 4.15 6.65
CA TYR A 97 4.07 4.76 5.35
C TYR A 97 4.57 3.72 4.32
N GLY A 98 5.48 2.82 4.72
CA GLY A 98 5.93 1.70 3.89
C GLY A 98 4.86 0.63 3.65
N LEU A 99 3.95 0.40 4.59
CA LEU A 99 2.77 -0.44 4.35
C LEU A 99 1.91 0.14 3.23
N PHE A 100 1.60 1.43 3.29
CA PHE A 100 0.78 2.11 2.29
C PHE A 100 1.43 2.12 0.91
N GLU A 101 2.74 2.30 0.81
CA GLU A 101 3.45 2.17 -0.46
C GLU A 101 3.25 0.79 -1.07
N ARG A 102 3.44 -0.28 -0.28
CA ARG A 102 3.30 -1.65 -0.80
C ARG A 102 1.89 -1.94 -1.27
N VAL A 103 0.87 -1.51 -0.52
CA VAL A 103 -0.53 -1.61 -0.95
C VAL A 103 -0.77 -0.84 -2.25
N TYR A 104 -0.25 0.39 -2.34
CA TYR A 104 -0.38 1.22 -3.54
C TYR A 104 0.23 0.54 -4.77
N ILE A 105 1.40 -0.08 -4.63
CA ILE A 105 2.04 -0.86 -5.71
C ILE A 105 1.19 -2.05 -6.13
N LEU A 106 0.53 -2.74 -5.17
CA LEU A 106 -0.40 -3.83 -5.51
C LEU A 106 -1.62 -3.32 -6.29
N HIS A 107 -2.15 -2.15 -5.93
CA HIS A 107 -3.23 -1.49 -6.66
C HIS A 107 -2.78 -1.07 -8.07
N GLU A 108 -1.63 -0.41 -8.21
CA GLU A 108 -1.07 0.01 -9.51
C GLU A 108 -0.90 -1.18 -10.46
N LYS A 109 -0.47 -2.34 -9.93
CA LYS A 109 -0.33 -3.59 -10.68
C LYS A 109 -1.67 -4.31 -10.93
N ARG A 110 -2.79 -3.84 -10.38
CA ARG A 110 -4.11 -4.51 -10.39
C ARG A 110 -4.05 -5.93 -9.80
N TRP A 111 -3.32 -6.07 -8.71
CA TRP A 111 -3.18 -7.34 -7.97
C TRP A 111 -4.19 -7.47 -6.83
N ILE A 112 -4.75 -6.35 -6.38
CA ILE A 112 -5.92 -6.29 -5.50
C ILE A 112 -7.11 -5.71 -6.27
N ASP A 113 -8.31 -6.05 -5.83
CA ASP A 113 -9.55 -5.52 -6.39
C ASP A 113 -9.85 -4.09 -5.88
N ASP A 114 -10.75 -3.41 -6.59
CA ASP A 114 -11.11 -2.02 -6.29
C ASP A 114 -11.80 -1.85 -4.93
N ALA A 115 -12.46 -2.88 -4.40
CA ALA A 115 -13.10 -2.80 -3.08
C ALA A 115 -12.03 -2.86 -1.98
N SER A 116 -11.10 -3.81 -2.08
CA SER A 116 -9.93 -3.88 -1.19
C SER A 116 -9.14 -2.57 -1.23
N TRP A 117 -8.82 -2.05 -2.42
CA TRP A 117 -8.10 -0.78 -2.54
C TRP A 117 -8.84 0.39 -1.87
N ARG A 118 -10.17 0.45 -1.98
CA ARG A 118 -10.97 1.54 -1.41
C ARG A 118 -10.86 1.62 0.11
N GLU A 119 -10.81 0.48 0.79
CA GLU A 119 -10.61 0.43 2.24
C GLU A 119 -9.26 1.02 2.62
N TRP A 120 -8.20 0.61 1.91
CA TRP A 120 -6.86 1.15 2.09
C TRP A 120 -6.77 2.65 1.78
N ALA A 121 -7.36 3.09 0.67
CA ALA A 121 -7.38 4.48 0.26
C ALA A 121 -8.08 5.37 1.31
N THR A 122 -9.16 4.87 1.91
CA THR A 122 -9.87 5.56 2.99
C THR A 122 -8.96 5.75 4.20
N TRP A 123 -8.22 4.70 4.60
CA TRP A 123 -7.29 4.82 5.72
C TRP A 123 -6.12 5.77 5.41
N ILE A 124 -5.56 5.69 4.20
CA ILE A 124 -4.52 6.61 3.72
C ILE A 124 -5.01 8.06 3.78
N GLU A 125 -6.25 8.32 3.36
CA GLU A 125 -6.84 9.66 3.41
C GLU A 125 -6.95 10.19 4.84
N VAL A 126 -7.44 9.36 5.77
CA VAL A 126 -7.50 9.71 7.19
C VAL A 126 -6.09 10.02 7.73
N MET A 127 -5.10 9.22 7.38
CA MET A 127 -3.71 9.45 7.80
C MET A 127 -3.12 10.72 7.19
N CYS A 128 -3.45 11.06 5.94
CA CYS A 128 -2.99 12.29 5.29
C CYS A 128 -3.54 13.57 5.95
N ARG A 129 -4.63 13.48 6.72
CA ARG A 129 -5.14 14.60 7.53
C ARG A 129 -4.31 14.82 8.81
N ASN A 130 -3.47 13.85 9.19
CA ASN A 130 -2.61 13.97 10.36
C ASN A 130 -1.34 14.80 10.02
N PRO A 131 -1.05 15.90 10.75
CA PRO A 131 0.10 16.75 10.48
C PRO A 131 1.44 16.04 10.65
N ILE A 132 1.52 15.07 11.56
CA ILE A 132 2.74 14.28 11.80
C ILE A 132 3.00 13.34 10.61
N PHE A 133 1.94 12.75 10.05
CA PHE A 133 2.07 11.92 8.85
C PHE A 133 2.50 12.76 7.63
N THR A 134 1.96 13.98 7.50
CA THR A 134 2.40 14.95 6.47
C THR A 134 3.88 15.33 6.63
N HIS A 135 4.34 15.48 7.87
CA HIS A 135 5.75 15.70 8.16
C HIS A 135 6.60 14.48 7.75
N VAL A 136 6.18 13.26 8.09
CA VAL A 136 6.84 12.01 7.67
C VAL A 136 6.91 11.90 6.15
N HIS A 137 5.83 12.25 5.43
CA HIS A 137 5.84 12.33 3.97
C HIS A 137 6.91 13.28 3.43
N THR A 138 7.04 14.47 4.03
CA THR A 138 8.00 15.49 3.61
C THR A 138 9.45 15.03 3.80
N ILE A 139 9.77 14.44 4.95
CA ILE A 139 11.14 14.01 5.29
C ILE A 139 11.54 12.69 4.62
N SER A 140 10.57 11.92 4.11
CA SER A 140 10.81 10.65 3.40
C SER A 140 10.79 10.79 1.88
N ARG A 141 10.72 12.03 1.36
CA ARG A 141 10.76 12.28 -0.08
C ARG A 141 12.00 11.66 -0.73
N GLY A 142 11.79 10.97 -1.84
CA GLY A 142 12.86 10.25 -2.56
C GLY A 142 13.30 8.92 -1.96
N MET A 143 12.79 8.53 -0.78
CA MET A 143 13.06 7.20 -0.20
C MET A 143 12.06 6.13 -0.66
N PHE A 144 10.88 6.54 -1.12
CA PHE A 144 9.77 5.67 -1.53
C PHE A 144 9.42 5.95 -2.99
N ASN A 145 8.58 5.08 -3.57
CA ASN A 145 8.07 5.12 -4.93
C ASN A 145 7.50 6.50 -5.28
N ALA A 146 7.94 7.04 -6.43
CA ALA A 146 7.56 8.39 -6.86
C ALA A 146 6.06 8.53 -7.10
N SER A 147 5.43 7.58 -7.81
CA SER A 147 3.99 7.60 -8.08
C SER A 147 3.16 7.58 -6.80
N PHE A 148 3.59 6.80 -5.80
CA PHE A 148 2.96 6.80 -4.47
C PHE A 148 3.12 8.15 -3.76
N GLN A 149 4.32 8.74 -3.80
CA GLN A 149 4.55 10.06 -3.18
C GLN A 149 3.71 11.17 -3.84
N GLU A 150 3.56 11.13 -5.16
CA GLU A 150 2.69 12.04 -5.91
C GLU A 150 1.22 11.84 -5.55
N TYR A 151 0.76 10.59 -5.44
CA TYR A 151 -0.59 10.24 -4.99
C TYR A 151 -0.90 10.85 -3.61
N LEU A 152 -0.01 10.69 -2.63
CA LEU A 152 -0.17 11.28 -1.30
C LEU A 152 -0.17 12.81 -1.33
N THR A 153 0.71 13.41 -2.13
CA THR A 153 0.77 14.88 -2.30
C THR A 153 -0.57 15.42 -2.79
N GLY A 154 -1.19 14.76 -3.78
CA GLY A 154 -2.51 15.14 -4.29
C GLY A 154 -3.63 15.02 -3.24
N LEU A 155 -3.57 13.99 -2.40
CA LEU A 155 -4.54 13.75 -1.34
C LEU A 155 -4.45 14.82 -0.23
N MET A 156 -3.22 15.18 0.16
CA MET A 156 -2.96 16.24 1.14
C MET A 156 -3.39 17.61 0.61
N ALA A 157 -3.10 17.91 -0.66
CA ALA A 157 -3.55 19.16 -1.31
C ALA A 157 -5.08 19.27 -1.30
N SER A 158 -5.79 18.20 -1.67
CA SER A 158 -7.25 18.16 -1.70
C SER A 158 -7.87 18.39 -0.30
N SER A 159 -7.29 17.77 0.73
CA SER A 159 -7.72 17.96 2.13
C SER A 159 -7.54 19.40 2.61
N SER A 160 -6.46 20.07 2.20
CA SER A 160 -6.21 21.48 2.58
C SER A 160 -7.24 22.44 1.98
N VAL A 161 -7.67 22.22 0.72
CA VAL A 161 -8.67 23.03 0.03
C VAL A 161 -10.04 22.89 0.71
N VAL A 162 -10.44 21.67 1.06
CA VAL A 162 -11.71 21.42 1.77
C VAL A 162 -11.73 22.12 3.13
N ASN A 163 -10.63 22.05 3.88
CA ASN A 163 -10.51 22.72 5.17
C ASN A 163 -10.50 24.26 5.07
N ALA A 164 -9.96 24.82 3.98
CA ALA A 164 -10.00 26.26 3.73
C ALA A 164 -11.43 26.74 3.40
N ALA A 165 -12.16 25.98 2.58
CA ALA A 165 -13.56 26.26 2.25
C ALA A 165 -14.51 26.14 3.46
N ALA A 166 -14.26 25.19 4.36
CA ALA A 166 -15.05 25.04 5.58
C ALA A 166 -14.86 26.22 6.56
N ARG A 167 -13.64 26.79 6.65
CA ARG A 167 -13.34 27.95 7.50
C ARG A 167 -13.92 29.27 6.98
N THR A 168 -14.11 29.40 5.67
CA THR A 168 -14.74 30.59 5.07
C THR A 168 -16.26 30.56 5.15
N MET A 169 -16.87 29.39 5.45
CA MET A 169 -18.32 29.23 5.58
C MET A 169 -18.85 29.30 7.03
N THR A 170 -18.01 29.32 8.06
CA THR A 170 -18.46 29.59 9.44
C THR A 170 -18.80 31.08 9.61
N PRO A 171 -20.06 31.46 9.85
CA PRO A 171 -20.40 32.85 10.12
C PRO A 171 -19.79 33.24 11.46
N ARG A 172 -19.12 34.40 11.51
CA ARG A 172 -18.73 35.04 12.77
C ARG A 172 -20.00 35.28 13.58
N SER A 173 -20.21 34.50 14.63
CA SER A 173 -21.15 34.80 15.72
C SER A 173 -20.51 35.73 16.72
#